data_AF-A0A177UD68-F1
#
_entry.id   AF-A0A177UD68-F1
#
_cell.length_a   1.000
_cell.length_b   1.000
_cell.length_c   1.000
_cell.angle_alpha   90.00
_cell.angle_beta   90.00
_cell.angle_gamma   90.00
#
_symmetry.space_group_name_H-M   'P 1'
#
loop_
_entity.id
_entity.type
_entity.pdbx_description
1 polymer ?
#
loop_
_entity_poly.entity_id
_entity_poly.type
_entity_poly.pdbx_seq_one_letter_code
_entity_poly.pdbx_strand_id
1 'polypeptide(L)'
;MRLAAVLRRSAAAAAAAAVASPSAYSYSYRLAPNASIASISTASSLTILPSKLSQNISPKRNCHFHAPSPDTNIFNMAASTAAPPATQNESRWFRLNPNVKPSHYDLLIKSDIEDLTFSGVVTIHLDIIEDTDEIEFNASRLRLSKALLASDALKTQSNTITTLSVDAKHERASVKTAGAKLPKGSKATLTIAFGAEITNSMMGYYRATWEHEGKKGFYALTQFEPTSARRAFPLWDEPAVKATYTITMIHRSDTVALSNMPVKSTRAIALAEQTKLLRAGELELGDEEKKTDGKTEGKTEGTTSSSASNEWSITAFETTPKVSSYLVAWANGPFKYLEASYTTIKTGRKVPLRIYTTPEYIHQAQLALDVKVKALPVYEEVFDLEYPLPKLDTLVASDFDAGAMEN
;
A
#
# COMPACT_ATOMS: atom_id res chain seq x y z
N MET A 1 50.87 1.24 -35.63
CA MET A 1 50.64 2.05 -36.85
C MET A 1 49.39 1.50 -37.54
N ARG A 2 48.28 2.26 -37.53
CA ARG A 2 47.09 2.22 -38.44
C ARG A 2 46.34 0.87 -38.57
N LEU A 3 45.11 0.70 -38.11
CA LEU A 3 43.84 1.35 -38.49
C LEU A 3 43.52 1.33 -40.00
N ALA A 4 42.47 0.58 -40.35
CA ALA A 4 41.52 0.76 -41.46
C ALA A 4 41.94 0.46 -42.92
N ALA A 5 41.34 -0.59 -43.49
CA ALA A 5 40.55 -0.53 -44.74
C ALA A 5 39.90 -1.93 -44.97
N VAL A 6 38.59 -2.15 -44.84
CA VAL A 6 37.43 -1.58 -45.58
C VAL A 6 37.04 -2.40 -46.82
N LEU A 7 35.85 -3.00 -46.71
CA LEU A 7 34.80 -3.17 -47.72
C LEU A 7 35.18 -3.74 -49.11
N ARG A 8 34.68 -4.97 -49.38
CA ARG A 8 33.71 -5.28 -50.45
C ARG A 8 33.54 -6.79 -50.59
N ARG A 9 32.40 -7.30 -50.14
CA ARG A 9 31.41 -7.99 -51.00
C ARG A 9 30.18 -8.35 -50.18
N SER A 10 29.11 -7.65 -50.51
CA SER A 10 27.73 -7.87 -50.10
C SER A 10 27.11 -9.06 -50.82
N ALA A 11 26.06 -9.58 -50.20
CA ALA A 11 24.85 -10.15 -50.81
C ALA A 11 24.93 -11.58 -51.37
N ALA A 12 24.44 -12.53 -50.56
CA ALA A 12 23.38 -13.48 -50.94
C ALA A 12 23.01 -14.38 -49.75
N ALA A 13 21.77 -14.84 -49.74
CA ALA A 13 21.18 -15.88 -48.89
C ALA A 13 20.71 -15.46 -47.48
N ALA A 14 19.65 -14.65 -47.47
CA ALA A 14 18.57 -14.81 -46.50
C ALA A 14 17.71 -16.02 -46.90
N ALA A 15 17.64 -17.06 -46.07
CA ALA A 15 16.52 -18.01 -45.99
C ALA A 15 16.74 -19.01 -44.83
N ALA A 16 15.64 -19.28 -44.10
CA ALA A 16 15.43 -20.39 -43.18
C ALA A 16 16.02 -20.32 -41.76
N ALA A 17 15.27 -19.67 -40.86
CA ALA A 17 15.16 -20.14 -39.47
C ALA A 17 13.68 -20.02 -39.06
N ALA A 18 13.01 -21.17 -39.00
CA ALA A 18 11.61 -21.30 -38.62
C ALA A 18 11.42 -20.96 -37.14
N VAL A 19 10.48 -20.07 -36.87
CA VAL A 19 10.02 -19.69 -35.53
C VAL A 19 9.05 -20.78 -35.04
N ALA A 20 9.36 -21.41 -33.91
CA ALA A 20 8.43 -22.26 -33.17
C ALA A 20 7.53 -21.38 -32.29
N SER A 21 6.25 -21.27 -32.64
CA SER A 21 5.20 -20.67 -31.80
C SER A 21 4.85 -21.59 -30.62
N PRO A 22 4.62 -21.07 -29.40
CA PRO A 22 4.00 -21.84 -28.33
C PRO A 22 2.50 -22.04 -28.63
N SER A 23 2.04 -23.28 -28.46
CA SER A 23 0.68 -23.76 -28.66
C SER A 23 -0.38 -22.94 -27.92
N ALA A 24 -1.34 -22.39 -28.67
CA ALA A 24 -2.59 -21.88 -28.13
C ALA A 24 -3.47 -23.06 -27.67
N TYR A 25 -3.79 -23.14 -26.38
CA TYR A 25 -4.88 -23.97 -25.90
C TYR A 25 -6.21 -23.29 -26.28
N SER A 26 -6.86 -23.80 -27.34
CA SER A 26 -8.20 -23.36 -27.73
C SER A 26 -9.26 -24.04 -26.86
N TYR A 27 -9.92 -23.30 -25.99
CA TYR A 27 -11.21 -23.72 -25.42
C TYR A 27 -12.31 -23.40 -26.43
N SER A 28 -12.84 -24.42 -27.08
CA SER A 28 -14.02 -24.30 -27.95
C SER A 28 -15.29 -24.52 -27.14
N TYR A 29 -16.05 -23.47 -26.86
CA TYR A 29 -17.44 -23.61 -26.42
C TYR A 29 -18.34 -23.84 -27.65
N ARG A 30 -18.95 -25.03 -27.74
CA ARG A 30 -20.06 -25.28 -28.67
C ARG A 30 -21.32 -24.64 -28.11
N LEU A 31 -21.80 -23.58 -28.77
CA LEU A 31 -23.19 -23.14 -28.62
C LEU A 31 -24.08 -24.06 -29.46
N ALA A 32 -25.15 -24.58 -28.86
CA ALA A 32 -26.20 -25.29 -29.58
C ALA A 32 -27.15 -24.28 -30.27
N PRO A 33 -27.66 -24.57 -31.48
CA PRO A 33 -28.46 -23.62 -32.28
C PRO A 33 -29.97 -23.81 -32.10
N ASN A 34 -30.71 -22.68 -32.17
CA ASN A 34 -32.06 -22.45 -32.74
C ASN A 34 -32.75 -21.28 -31.98
N ALA A 35 -32.80 -20.07 -32.56
CA ALA A 35 -33.86 -19.51 -33.45
C ALA A 35 -34.68 -18.47 -32.64
N SER A 36 -35.11 -17.29 -33.10
CA SER A 36 -35.20 -16.65 -34.42
C SER A 36 -35.19 -15.13 -34.27
N ILE A 37 -34.84 -14.46 -35.38
CA ILE A 37 -34.73 -13.02 -35.63
C ILE A 37 -36.11 -12.35 -35.65
N ALA A 38 -36.19 -11.12 -35.13
CA ALA A 38 -37.15 -10.10 -35.57
C ALA A 38 -36.43 -8.75 -35.74
N SER A 39 -36.32 -8.33 -36.99
CA SER A 39 -35.87 -7.02 -37.45
C SER A 39 -36.97 -5.98 -37.26
N ILE A 40 -36.69 -4.85 -36.62
CA ILE A 40 -37.46 -3.61 -36.79
C ILE A 40 -36.48 -2.43 -36.94
N SER A 41 -36.72 -1.68 -38.00
CA SER A 41 -35.95 -0.54 -38.48
C SER A 41 -36.32 0.77 -37.76
N THR A 42 -35.45 1.76 -37.98
CA THR A 42 -35.69 3.21 -38.03
C THR A 42 -36.02 3.97 -36.74
N ALA A 43 -34.99 4.71 -36.29
CA ALA A 43 -34.97 6.13 -35.93
C ALA A 43 -36.22 6.75 -35.28
N SER A 44 -36.05 7.26 -34.06
CA SER A 44 -36.59 8.55 -33.63
C SER A 44 -35.82 9.09 -32.42
N SER A 45 -35.33 10.31 -32.57
CA SER A 45 -34.71 11.13 -31.54
C SER A 45 -35.64 11.29 -30.33
N LEU A 46 -35.14 11.05 -29.11
CA LEU A 46 -35.88 11.36 -27.89
C LEU A 46 -35.28 12.62 -27.23
N THR A 47 -36.01 13.71 -27.38
CA THR A 47 -35.76 15.01 -26.77
C THR A 47 -35.94 14.95 -25.26
N ILE A 48 -34.96 15.47 -24.51
CA ILE A 48 -35.01 15.64 -23.06
C ILE A 48 -35.95 16.80 -22.72
N LEU A 49 -36.99 16.55 -21.93
CA LEU A 49 -37.85 17.57 -21.32
C LEU A 49 -37.48 17.73 -19.83
N PRO A 50 -37.26 18.95 -19.32
CA PRO A 50 -36.98 19.19 -17.91
C PRO A 50 -38.26 19.30 -17.09
N SER A 51 -38.34 18.59 -15.97
CA SER A 51 -39.41 18.77 -14.98
C SER A 51 -39.13 19.99 -14.09
N LYS A 52 -39.89 21.07 -14.30
CA LYS A 52 -40.11 22.12 -13.30
C LYS A 52 -41.38 21.78 -12.51
N LEU A 53 -41.29 21.75 -11.18
CA LEU A 53 -42.44 22.01 -10.32
C LEU A 53 -42.06 23.03 -9.26
N SER A 54 -42.93 24.03 -9.16
CA SER A 54 -42.74 25.33 -8.53
C SER A 54 -43.04 25.29 -7.02
N GLN A 55 -42.37 26.21 -6.34
CA GLN A 55 -42.57 26.68 -4.97
C GLN A 55 -44.01 27.21 -4.74
N ASN A 56 -44.52 27.03 -3.52
CA ASN A 56 -44.92 28.12 -2.61
C ASN A 56 -45.62 27.58 -1.34
N ILE A 57 -45.21 28.06 -0.15
CA ILE A 57 -46.03 28.78 0.85
C ILE A 57 -45.19 29.03 2.13
N SER A 58 -45.31 30.26 2.63
CA SER A 58 -44.49 30.99 3.62
C SER A 58 -44.74 30.64 5.11
N PRO A 59 -43.94 31.20 6.05
CA PRO A 59 -43.78 30.68 7.42
C PRO A 59 -44.54 31.48 8.48
N LYS A 60 -45.13 30.81 9.48
CA LYS A 60 -45.44 31.40 10.81
C LYS A 60 -45.55 30.30 11.88
N ARG A 61 -44.75 30.39 12.94
CA ARG A 61 -45.19 30.22 14.34
C ARG A 61 -44.09 30.64 15.32
N ASN A 62 -44.43 31.68 16.09
CA ASN A 62 -43.75 32.15 17.29
C ASN A 62 -43.73 31.05 18.36
N CYS A 63 -42.58 30.84 18.99
CA CYS A 63 -42.50 30.21 20.32
C CYS A 63 -42.08 31.28 21.33
N HIS A 64 -43.01 31.64 22.21
CA HIS A 64 -42.74 32.41 23.43
C HIS A 64 -42.03 31.52 24.44
N PHE A 65 -40.92 31.98 25.01
CA PHE A 65 -40.40 31.46 26.27
C PHE A 65 -40.26 32.61 27.27
N HIS A 66 -40.97 32.47 28.38
CA HIS A 66 -40.94 33.34 29.55
C HIS A 66 -39.61 33.19 30.30
N ALA A 67 -39.01 34.32 30.69
CA ALA A 67 -37.95 34.38 31.69
C ALA A 67 -38.56 34.54 33.10
N PRO A 68 -38.06 33.84 34.13
CA PRO A 68 -38.28 34.24 35.51
C PRO A 68 -37.11 35.08 36.05
N SER A 69 -37.45 36.07 36.87
CA SER A 69 -36.56 36.95 37.63
C SER A 69 -36.02 36.26 38.90
N PRO A 70 -35.06 36.89 39.63
CA PRO A 70 -34.14 36.19 40.53
C PRO A 70 -34.66 36.16 41.97
N ASP A 71 -34.28 35.12 42.71
CA ASP A 71 -34.22 35.17 44.18
C ASP A 71 -33.03 34.36 44.70
N THR A 72 -32.31 35.02 45.59
CA THR A 72 -31.09 34.65 46.31
C THR A 72 -31.23 33.43 47.22
N ASN A 73 -30.21 32.57 47.25
CA ASN A 73 -29.69 32.06 48.54
C ASN A 73 -28.23 31.58 48.43
N ILE A 74 -27.49 31.98 49.45
CA ILE A 74 -26.05 31.87 49.64
C ILE A 74 -25.67 30.46 50.08
N PHE A 75 -24.70 29.84 49.40
CA PHE A 75 -23.81 28.85 50.01
C PHE A 75 -22.37 29.12 49.56
N ASN A 76 -21.57 29.57 50.52
CA ASN A 76 -20.11 29.70 50.42
C ASN A 76 -19.50 28.30 50.25
N MET A 77 -18.95 28.00 49.08
CA MET A 77 -17.88 27.02 48.94
C MET A 77 -16.63 27.75 48.50
N ALA A 78 -15.61 27.70 49.35
CA ALA A 78 -14.30 28.25 49.07
C ALA A 78 -13.75 27.64 47.76
N ALA A 79 -13.59 28.48 46.75
CA ALA A 79 -12.95 28.09 45.51
C ALA A 79 -11.45 27.85 45.78
N SER A 80 -11.03 26.60 45.68
CA SER A 80 -9.63 26.23 45.55
C SER A 80 -9.09 26.89 44.28
N THR A 81 -8.19 27.86 44.44
CA THR A 81 -7.49 28.54 43.35
C THR A 81 -6.31 27.71 42.83
N ALA A 82 -6.55 26.43 42.54
CA ALA A 82 -5.63 25.67 41.71
C ALA A 82 -5.85 26.10 40.26
N ALA A 83 -4.86 26.82 39.69
CA ALA A 83 -4.83 27.09 38.26
C ALA A 83 -5.01 25.75 37.50
N PRO A 84 -5.89 25.68 36.48
CA PRO A 84 -6.00 24.48 35.67
C PRO A 84 -4.61 24.14 35.11
N PRO A 85 -4.19 22.87 35.11
CA PRO A 85 -2.91 22.48 34.55
C PRO A 85 -2.83 23.02 33.13
N ALA A 86 -1.71 23.68 32.81
CA ALA A 86 -1.49 24.31 31.52
C ALA A 86 -1.94 23.34 30.43
N THR A 87 -2.95 23.73 29.66
CA THR A 87 -3.45 22.96 28.53
C THR A 87 -2.25 22.70 27.64
N GLN A 88 -1.75 21.47 27.67
CA GLN A 88 -0.73 21.06 26.71
C GLN A 88 -1.30 21.39 25.34
N ASN A 89 -0.46 21.96 24.48
CA ASN A 89 -0.89 22.35 23.16
C ASN A 89 -1.18 21.09 22.34
N GLU A 90 -2.40 20.55 22.49
CA GLU A 90 -2.90 19.33 21.83
C GLU A 90 -2.68 19.39 20.31
N SER A 91 -2.55 20.60 19.75
CA SER A 91 -2.25 20.78 18.33
C SER A 91 -0.95 20.09 17.88
N ARG A 92 0.04 19.94 18.76
CA ARG A 92 1.31 19.28 18.43
C ARG A 92 1.14 17.80 18.07
N TRP A 93 0.04 17.19 18.51
CA TRP A 93 -0.23 15.78 18.30
C TRP A 93 -0.89 15.48 16.96
N PHE A 94 -1.51 16.49 16.31
CA PHE A 94 -2.09 16.31 14.98
C PHE A 94 -1.06 16.27 13.86
N ARG A 95 0.12 16.90 14.04
CA ARG A 95 1.15 17.02 13.00
C ARG A 95 2.54 16.64 13.52
N LEU A 96 3.32 15.95 12.70
CA LEU A 96 4.74 15.75 12.93
C LEU A 96 5.51 17.06 12.77
N ASN A 97 6.66 17.15 13.43
CA ASN A 97 7.56 18.27 13.27
C ASN A 97 8.15 18.31 11.83
N PRO A 98 8.08 19.43 11.10
CA PRO A 98 8.60 19.54 9.73
C PRO A 98 10.13 19.61 9.62
N ASN A 99 10.88 19.59 10.74
CA ASN A 99 12.34 19.70 10.80
C ASN A 99 13.07 18.54 10.10
N VAL A 100 12.42 17.40 9.94
CA VAL A 100 12.98 16.23 9.24
C VAL A 100 11.96 15.76 8.23
N LYS A 101 12.41 15.51 6.99
CA LYS A 101 11.55 15.01 5.92
C LYS A 101 12.14 13.79 5.24
N PRO A 102 11.34 12.75 4.97
CA PRO A 102 11.77 11.63 4.17
C PRO A 102 11.84 12.01 2.68
N SER A 103 12.87 11.53 2.00
CA SER A 103 13.03 11.66 0.55
C SER A 103 12.83 10.32 -0.18
N HIS A 104 13.21 9.22 0.48
CA HIS A 104 13.11 7.86 -0.05
C HIS A 104 12.93 6.84 1.08
N TYR A 105 12.23 5.74 0.76
CA TYR A 105 12.08 4.57 1.62
C TYR A 105 12.52 3.31 0.85
N ASP A 106 13.51 2.62 1.38
CA ASP A 106 13.82 1.23 1.01
C ASP A 106 13.07 0.31 1.99
N LEU A 107 12.06 -0.41 1.50
CA LEU A 107 11.15 -1.21 2.32
C LEU A 107 11.24 -2.69 1.96
N LEU A 108 11.80 -3.48 2.86
CA LEU A 108 11.78 -4.95 2.79
C LEU A 108 10.67 -5.48 3.70
N ILE A 109 9.79 -6.33 3.17
CA ILE A 109 8.69 -6.96 3.92
C ILE A 109 8.75 -8.47 3.71
N LYS A 110 8.88 -9.26 4.79
CA LYS A 110 8.55 -10.68 4.80
C LYS A 110 7.08 -10.82 5.18
N SER A 111 6.28 -11.35 4.27
CA SER A 111 4.87 -11.65 4.49
C SER A 111 4.66 -13.14 4.65
N ASP A 112 4.27 -13.55 5.86
CA ASP A 112 3.94 -14.93 6.18
C ASP A 112 2.43 -15.08 6.36
N ILE A 113 1.74 -15.40 5.27
CA ILE A 113 0.27 -15.53 5.28
C ILE A 113 -0.22 -16.87 5.86
N GLU A 114 0.70 -17.79 6.16
CA GLU A 114 0.39 -19.04 6.87
C GLU A 114 0.42 -18.80 8.38
N ASP A 115 1.49 -18.16 8.87
CA ASP A 115 1.61 -17.79 10.29
C ASP A 115 0.84 -16.50 10.63
N LEU A 116 0.29 -15.81 9.64
CA LEU A 116 -0.40 -14.54 9.77
C LEU A 116 0.45 -13.48 10.48
N THR A 117 1.71 -13.40 10.10
CA THR A 117 2.66 -12.40 10.60
C THR A 117 3.37 -11.72 9.44
N PHE A 118 3.87 -10.52 9.71
CA PHE A 118 4.82 -9.87 8.85
C PHE A 118 5.94 -9.24 9.65
N SER A 119 7.12 -9.22 9.04
CA SER A 119 8.28 -8.51 9.54
C SER A 119 8.95 -7.76 8.41
N GLY A 120 9.80 -6.81 8.73
CA GLY A 120 10.46 -6.03 7.70
C GLY A 120 11.58 -5.16 8.23
N VAL A 121 12.28 -4.54 7.30
CA VAL A 121 13.25 -3.48 7.56
C VAL A 121 12.92 -2.33 6.66
N VAL A 122 12.83 -1.14 7.26
CA VAL A 122 12.75 0.11 6.52
C VAL A 122 14.05 0.87 6.69
N THR A 123 14.65 1.30 5.59
CA THR A 123 15.70 2.33 5.58
C THR A 123 15.12 3.60 4.98
N ILE A 124 15.02 4.64 5.81
CA ILE A 124 14.45 5.93 5.45
C ILE A 124 15.58 6.91 5.19
N HIS A 125 15.60 7.50 4.00
CA HIS A 125 16.53 8.57 3.63
C HIS A 125 15.91 9.91 4.00
N LEU A 126 16.64 10.69 4.79
CA LEU A 126 16.13 11.89 5.45
C LEU A 126 16.89 13.14 5.02
N ASP A 127 16.13 14.19 4.75
CA ASP A 127 16.62 15.55 4.60
C ASP A 127 16.36 16.32 5.91
N ILE A 128 17.40 16.93 6.47
CA ILE A 128 17.33 17.70 7.72
C ILE A 128 17.07 19.16 7.38
N ILE A 129 15.88 19.65 7.70
CA ILE A 129 15.39 20.98 7.31
C ILE A 129 15.83 22.05 8.31
N GLU A 130 15.88 21.70 9.59
CA GLU A 130 16.37 22.55 10.68
C GLU A 130 17.23 21.71 11.62
N ASP A 131 18.17 22.37 12.33
CA ASP A 131 19.03 21.72 13.32
C ASP A 131 18.19 20.93 14.34
N THR A 132 18.44 19.63 14.46
CA THR A 132 17.69 18.77 15.37
C THR A 132 18.57 17.70 16.01
N ASP A 133 18.27 17.34 17.25
CA ASP A 133 18.82 16.17 17.92
C ASP A 133 17.80 15.02 18.02
N GLU A 134 16.58 15.21 17.53
CA GLU A 134 15.50 14.22 17.59
C GLU A 134 14.84 14.04 16.21
N ILE A 135 14.56 12.79 15.87
CA ILE A 135 13.79 12.41 14.69
C ILE A 135 12.52 11.70 15.18
N GLU A 136 11.36 12.30 14.93
CA GLU A 136 10.04 11.77 15.30
C GLU A 136 9.28 11.35 14.04
N PHE A 137 8.61 10.20 14.10
CA PHE A 137 7.85 9.61 13.00
C PHE A 137 6.62 8.85 13.54
N ASN A 138 5.70 8.46 12.65
CA ASN A 138 4.54 7.66 13.00
C ASN A 138 4.87 6.17 13.03
N ALA A 139 4.33 5.49 14.04
CA ALA A 139 4.30 4.03 14.14
C ALA A 139 3.17 3.63 15.09
N SER A 140 2.39 2.61 14.72
CA SER A 140 1.27 2.12 15.53
C SER A 140 1.17 0.61 15.41
N ARG A 141 0.96 -0.09 16.53
CA ARG A 141 0.75 -1.56 16.53
C ARG A 141 1.89 -2.35 15.87
N LEU A 142 3.11 -1.83 15.93
CA LEU A 142 4.33 -2.49 15.46
C LEU A 142 5.23 -2.80 16.65
N ARG A 143 5.84 -3.99 16.64
CA ARG A 143 7.07 -4.24 17.40
C ARG A 143 8.20 -3.57 16.63
N LEU A 144 8.93 -2.67 17.29
CA LEU A 144 10.06 -1.96 16.69
C LEU A 144 11.36 -2.42 17.34
N SER A 145 12.39 -2.59 16.51
CA SER A 145 13.75 -2.83 16.96
C SER A 145 14.40 -1.54 17.47
N LYS A 146 15.66 -1.60 17.89
CA LYS A 146 16.52 -0.41 17.93
C LYS A 146 16.66 0.18 16.53
N ALA A 147 17.04 1.45 16.46
CA ALA A 147 17.25 2.15 15.20
C ALA A 147 18.74 2.35 14.93
N LEU A 148 19.17 2.07 13.70
CA LEU A 148 20.48 2.48 13.21
C LEU A 148 20.36 3.85 12.54
N LEU A 149 21.01 4.85 13.14
CA LEU A 149 21.11 6.20 12.59
C LEU A 149 22.50 6.41 11.96
N ALA A 150 22.54 6.71 10.67
CA ALA A 150 23.77 7.07 9.96
C ALA A 150 23.67 8.47 9.37
N SER A 151 24.73 9.26 9.52
CA SER A 151 24.84 10.59 8.91
C SER A 151 26.31 11.01 8.90
N ASP A 152 26.81 11.43 7.74
CA ASP A 152 28.19 11.93 7.61
C ASP A 152 28.44 13.17 8.50
N ALA A 153 27.39 13.94 8.78
CA ALA A 153 27.47 15.10 9.66
C ALA A 153 27.81 14.74 11.11
N LEU A 154 27.51 13.50 11.54
CA LEU A 154 27.80 13.01 12.88
C LEU A 154 29.23 12.44 13.03
N LYS A 155 30.03 12.39 11.96
CA LYS A 155 31.42 11.90 11.96
C LYS A 155 31.57 10.56 12.68
N THR A 156 32.28 10.51 13.82
CA THR A 156 32.52 9.29 14.61
C THR A 156 31.27 8.74 15.29
N GLN A 157 30.20 9.53 15.40
CA GLN A 157 28.89 9.09 15.89
C GLN A 157 27.96 8.62 14.76
N SER A 158 28.43 8.63 13.50
CA SER A 158 27.71 8.01 12.39
C SER A 158 27.60 6.49 12.61
N ASN A 159 26.46 5.91 12.26
CA ASN A 159 26.13 4.49 12.45
C ASN A 159 25.91 4.07 13.92
N THR A 160 25.26 4.91 14.71
CA THR A 160 24.91 4.56 16.08
C THR A 160 23.60 3.77 16.12
N ILE A 161 23.59 2.62 16.79
CA ILE A 161 22.37 1.90 17.15
C ILE A 161 21.82 2.51 18.43
N THR A 162 20.59 3.02 18.38
CA THR A 162 19.95 3.75 19.48
C THR A 162 18.56 3.20 19.76
N THR A 163 18.20 3.14 21.03
CA THR A 163 16.85 2.74 21.47
C THR A 163 15.81 3.78 21.05
N LEU A 164 14.64 3.31 20.62
CA LEU A 164 13.51 4.17 20.29
C LEU A 164 12.72 4.55 21.55
N SER A 165 12.19 5.77 21.59
CA SER A 165 11.09 6.14 22.47
C SER A 165 9.78 5.91 21.73
N VAL A 166 8.82 5.20 22.33
CA VAL A 166 7.53 4.90 21.70
C VAL A 166 6.40 5.54 22.49
N ASP A 167 5.59 6.34 21.82
CA ASP A 167 4.36 6.94 22.32
C ASP A 167 3.17 6.28 21.62
N ALA A 168 2.70 5.17 22.20
CA ALA A 168 1.60 4.40 21.66
C ALA A 168 0.27 5.18 21.65
N LYS A 169 0.09 6.16 22.54
CA LYS A 169 -1.14 6.97 22.62
C LYS A 169 -1.28 7.87 21.40
N HIS A 170 -0.17 8.47 20.95
CA HIS A 170 -0.17 9.39 19.82
C HIS A 170 0.33 8.74 18.52
N GLU A 171 0.59 7.42 18.53
CA GLU A 171 1.08 6.65 17.38
C GLU A 171 2.39 7.20 16.82
N ARG A 172 3.34 7.49 17.72
CA ARG A 172 4.64 8.05 17.38
C ARG A 172 5.78 7.23 17.97
N ALA A 173 6.92 7.31 17.31
CA ALA A 173 8.18 6.92 17.88
C ALA A 173 9.25 7.96 17.55
N SER A 174 10.28 8.06 18.39
CA SER A 174 11.40 8.96 18.15
C SER A 174 12.74 8.33 18.48
N VAL A 175 13.77 8.83 17.82
CA VAL A 175 15.18 8.54 18.11
C VAL A 175 15.91 9.84 18.38
N LYS A 176 16.74 9.84 19.43
CA LYS A 176 17.62 10.97 19.76
C LYS A 176 19.06 10.67 19.34
N THR A 177 19.73 11.69 18.86
CA THR A 177 21.17 11.66 18.57
C THR A 177 21.97 11.56 19.88
N ALA A 178 23.15 10.93 19.82
CA ALA A 178 24.04 10.75 20.98
C ALA A 178 24.83 12.04 21.33
N GLY A 179 24.11 13.15 21.51
CA GLY A 179 24.64 14.43 21.97
C GLY A 179 25.07 15.44 20.89
N ALA A 180 25.17 15.03 19.62
CA ALA A 180 25.43 15.95 18.51
C ALA A 180 24.19 16.15 17.63
N LYS A 181 23.82 17.41 17.36
CA LYS A 181 22.71 17.74 16.46
C LYS A 181 23.04 17.36 15.02
N LEU A 182 22.02 16.88 14.31
CA LEU A 182 21.99 16.85 12.86
C LEU A 182 21.84 18.28 12.35
N PRO A 183 22.83 18.83 11.60
CA PRO A 183 22.76 20.19 11.10
C PRO A 183 21.73 20.33 9.99
N LYS A 184 21.12 21.51 9.88
CA LYS A 184 20.31 21.94 8.76
C LYS A 184 21.04 21.74 7.43
N GLY A 185 20.30 21.23 6.44
CA GLY A 185 20.80 20.92 5.11
C GLY A 185 21.61 19.63 5.01
N SER A 186 21.87 18.95 6.14
CA SER A 186 22.51 17.63 6.11
C SER A 186 21.50 16.52 5.75
N LYS A 187 22.05 15.33 5.52
CA LYS A 187 21.28 14.10 5.26
C LYS A 187 21.55 13.06 6.33
N ALA A 188 20.58 12.18 6.53
CA ALA A 188 20.71 11.01 7.39
C ALA A 188 19.96 9.82 6.81
N THR A 189 20.30 8.62 7.27
CA THR A 189 19.50 7.42 7.04
C THR A 189 19.10 6.83 8.39
N LEU A 190 17.82 6.48 8.51
CA LEU A 190 17.26 5.81 9.68
C LEU A 190 16.83 4.41 9.29
N THR A 191 17.46 3.38 9.86
CA THR A 191 17.07 1.98 9.60
C THR A 191 16.44 1.34 10.83
N ILE A 192 15.25 0.76 10.65
CA ILE A 192 14.46 0.15 11.72
C ILE A 192 13.93 -1.20 11.21
N ALA A 193 14.15 -2.26 11.97
CA ALA A 193 13.44 -3.52 11.80
C ALA A 193 12.11 -3.46 12.58
N PHE A 194 11.08 -4.07 12.02
CA PHE A 194 9.75 -4.08 12.60
C PHE A 194 9.03 -5.41 12.37
N GLY A 195 7.98 -5.66 13.15
CA GLY A 195 7.08 -6.79 12.92
C GLY A 195 5.74 -6.64 13.61
N ALA A 196 4.72 -7.31 13.07
CA ALA A 196 3.38 -7.34 13.62
C ALA A 196 2.57 -8.53 13.05
N GLU A 197 1.39 -8.73 13.60
CA GLU A 197 0.42 -9.72 13.11
C GLU A 197 -0.35 -9.17 11.91
N ILE A 198 -0.69 -10.05 10.97
CA ILE A 198 -1.64 -9.78 9.89
C ILE A 198 -3.05 -10.01 10.45
N THR A 199 -3.68 -8.92 10.89
CA THR A 199 -5.01 -8.95 11.51
C THR A 199 -6.13 -8.95 10.47
N ASN A 200 -7.38 -9.13 10.90
CA ASN A 200 -8.59 -8.92 10.09
C ASN A 200 -9.17 -7.50 10.27
N SER A 201 -8.34 -6.51 10.62
CA SER A 201 -8.81 -5.15 10.93
C SER A 201 -9.23 -4.32 9.71
N MET A 202 -9.01 -4.84 8.49
CA MET A 202 -9.28 -4.18 7.22
C MET A 202 -8.53 -2.85 7.03
N MET A 203 -7.49 -2.63 7.84
CA MET A 203 -6.69 -1.42 7.90
C MET A 203 -5.22 -1.78 8.13
N GLY A 204 -4.30 -1.04 7.55
CA GLY A 204 -2.87 -1.38 7.57
C GLY A 204 -2.60 -2.55 6.63
N TYR A 205 -1.74 -3.48 7.03
CA TYR A 205 -1.53 -4.74 6.30
C TYR A 205 -2.36 -5.84 6.98
N TYR A 206 -3.43 -6.27 6.31
CA TYR A 206 -4.47 -7.14 6.88
C TYR A 206 -4.73 -8.35 5.99
N ARG A 207 -5.42 -9.36 6.53
CA ARG A 207 -5.79 -10.59 5.82
C ARG A 207 -7.25 -10.57 5.40
N ALA A 208 -7.51 -11.25 4.29
CA ALA A 208 -8.83 -11.61 3.81
C ALA A 208 -8.85 -13.10 3.45
N THR A 209 -10.04 -13.66 3.25
CA THR A 209 -10.24 -15.10 3.00
C THR A 209 -10.48 -15.42 1.53
N TRP A 210 -10.05 -16.61 1.12
CA TRP A 210 -10.34 -17.18 -0.21
C TRP A 210 -10.70 -18.66 -0.10
N GLU A 211 -11.52 -19.14 -1.03
CA GLU A 211 -11.90 -20.55 -1.14
C GLU A 211 -12.14 -20.95 -2.61
N HIS A 212 -11.48 -22.01 -3.06
CA HIS A 212 -11.61 -22.53 -4.42
C HIS A 212 -11.35 -24.04 -4.47
N GLU A 213 -12.23 -24.80 -5.12
CA GLU A 213 -12.09 -26.26 -5.33
C GLU A 213 -11.76 -27.04 -4.04
N GLY A 214 -12.41 -26.68 -2.93
CA GLY A 214 -12.21 -27.31 -1.61
C GLY A 214 -10.93 -26.89 -0.89
N LYS A 215 -10.10 -26.03 -1.49
CA LYS A 215 -8.97 -25.36 -0.81
C LYS A 215 -9.43 -24.02 -0.27
N LYS A 216 -8.98 -23.67 0.92
CA LYS A 216 -9.23 -22.37 1.55
C LYS A 216 -7.96 -21.84 2.20
N GLY A 217 -7.88 -20.54 2.39
CA GLY A 217 -6.77 -19.92 3.09
C GLY A 217 -6.92 -18.42 3.21
N PHE A 218 -5.78 -17.77 3.47
CA PHE A 218 -5.70 -16.32 3.54
C PHE A 218 -4.91 -15.75 2.37
N TYR A 219 -5.21 -14.52 2.03
CA TYR A 219 -4.31 -13.62 1.35
C TYR A 219 -4.22 -12.33 2.16
N ALA A 220 -3.19 -11.54 1.94
CA ALA A 220 -2.98 -10.28 2.64
C ALA A 220 -2.88 -9.11 1.66
N LEU A 221 -3.35 -7.94 2.09
CA LEU A 221 -3.36 -6.72 1.30
C LEU A 221 -3.34 -5.49 2.21
N THR A 222 -3.02 -4.34 1.63
CA THR A 222 -2.93 -3.07 2.34
C THR A 222 -4.16 -2.19 2.16
N GLN A 223 -4.59 -1.53 3.23
CA GLN A 223 -5.50 -0.38 3.19
C GLN A 223 -4.94 0.71 4.11
N PHE A 224 -4.38 1.77 3.52
CA PHE A 224 -3.66 2.78 4.30
C PHE A 224 -4.41 4.09 4.48
N GLU A 225 -5.39 4.41 3.64
CA GLU A 225 -6.16 5.64 3.85
C GLU A 225 -7.03 5.55 5.12
N PRO A 226 -7.08 6.60 5.96
CA PRO A 226 -6.30 7.86 5.84
C PRO A 226 -4.91 7.82 6.47
N THR A 227 -4.72 7.06 7.55
CA THR A 227 -3.52 7.12 8.41
C THR A 227 -3.10 5.73 8.93
N SER A 228 -3.32 4.71 8.12
CA SER A 228 -3.08 3.30 8.49
C SER A 228 -1.76 2.76 7.93
N ALA A 229 -1.02 3.51 7.11
CA ALA A 229 0.33 3.09 6.67
C ALA A 229 1.28 2.90 7.87
N ARG A 230 1.13 3.71 8.93
CA ARG A 230 1.88 3.59 10.20
C ARG A 230 1.65 2.28 10.96
N ARG A 231 0.64 1.48 10.56
CA ARG A 231 0.38 0.14 11.09
C ARG A 231 1.14 -0.95 10.35
N ALA A 232 1.79 -0.62 9.25
CA ALA A 232 2.50 -1.56 8.40
C ALA A 232 4.02 -1.31 8.40
N PHE A 233 4.47 -0.08 8.60
CA PHE A 233 5.90 0.25 8.76
C PHE A 233 6.05 1.63 9.44
N PRO A 234 7.22 1.95 10.02
CA PRO A 234 7.52 3.30 10.53
C PRO A 234 7.71 4.33 9.41
N LEU A 235 7.04 5.49 9.49
CA LEU A 235 7.07 6.50 8.42
C LEU A 235 6.55 7.89 8.87
N TRP A 236 6.68 8.90 8.00
CA TRP A 236 5.92 10.16 8.10
C TRP A 236 4.56 10.00 7.41
N ASP A 237 3.51 9.73 8.19
CA ASP A 237 2.21 9.33 7.66
C ASP A 237 1.27 10.53 7.54
N GLU A 238 1.66 11.48 6.70
CA GLU A 238 0.90 12.67 6.34
C GLU A 238 0.89 12.86 4.82
N PRO A 239 -0.26 13.19 4.20
CA PRO A 239 -0.39 13.22 2.74
C PRO A 239 0.52 14.26 2.07
N ALA A 240 0.84 15.35 2.76
CA ALA A 240 1.75 16.39 2.25
C ALA A 240 3.23 15.94 2.21
N VAL A 241 3.59 14.89 2.93
CA VAL A 241 4.96 14.39 3.04
C VAL A 241 5.18 13.27 2.01
N LYS A 242 5.35 13.67 0.75
CA LYS A 242 5.57 12.72 -0.36
C LYS A 242 7.02 12.26 -0.42
N ALA A 243 7.22 10.98 -0.68
CA ALA A 243 8.52 10.36 -0.89
C ALA A 243 8.44 9.32 -2.01
N THR A 244 9.60 8.79 -2.40
CA THR A 244 9.69 7.63 -3.30
C THR A 244 9.84 6.36 -2.48
N TYR A 245 9.38 5.23 -2.98
CA TYR A 245 9.40 3.94 -2.29
C TYR A 245 9.99 2.86 -3.19
N THR A 246 10.96 2.09 -2.69
CA THR A 246 11.44 0.85 -3.30
C THR A 246 10.98 -0.30 -2.42
N ILE A 247 10.06 -1.12 -2.93
CA ILE A 247 9.48 -2.22 -2.17
C ILE A 247 10.12 -3.54 -2.59
N THR A 248 10.46 -4.37 -1.61
CA THR A 248 10.90 -5.75 -1.79
C THR A 248 10.11 -6.65 -0.87
N MET A 249 9.55 -7.72 -1.41
CA MET A 249 8.72 -8.67 -0.66
C MET A 249 9.37 -10.05 -0.63
N ILE A 250 9.51 -10.61 0.57
CA ILE A 250 9.79 -12.03 0.80
C ILE A 250 8.43 -12.72 1.04
N HIS A 251 8.10 -13.70 0.20
CA HIS A 251 6.82 -14.42 0.22
C HIS A 251 7.01 -15.90 -0.15
N ARG A 252 5.99 -16.74 0.09
CA ARG A 252 6.01 -18.14 -0.36
C ARG A 252 6.06 -18.21 -1.88
N SER A 253 6.78 -19.19 -2.43
CA SER A 253 7.04 -19.24 -3.88
C SER A 253 5.82 -19.62 -4.71
N ASP A 254 4.80 -20.19 -4.08
CA ASP A 254 3.50 -20.49 -4.68
C ASP A 254 2.48 -19.34 -4.57
N THR A 255 2.86 -18.20 -3.99
CA THR A 255 2.04 -16.98 -3.93
C THR A 255 2.54 -15.89 -4.86
N VAL A 256 1.66 -14.94 -5.15
CA VAL A 256 1.94 -13.75 -5.98
C VAL A 256 2.09 -12.54 -5.07
N ALA A 257 3.22 -11.85 -5.17
CA ALA A 257 3.43 -10.53 -4.58
C ALA A 257 3.06 -9.41 -5.57
N LEU A 258 2.28 -8.44 -5.12
CA LEU A 258 1.87 -7.27 -5.87
C LEU A 258 2.29 -6.00 -5.14
N SER A 259 2.57 -4.93 -5.89
CA SER A 259 2.78 -3.58 -5.35
C SER A 259 2.43 -2.53 -6.42
N ASN A 260 2.60 -1.24 -6.11
CA ASN A 260 2.29 -0.14 -7.03
C ASN A 260 3.03 -0.28 -8.37
N MET A 261 4.33 -0.56 -8.30
CA MET A 261 5.23 -0.58 -9.46
C MET A 261 5.45 -1.99 -10.03
N PRO A 262 5.94 -2.14 -11.26
CA PRO A 262 6.23 -3.45 -11.86
C PRO A 262 7.29 -4.23 -11.07
N VAL A 263 7.22 -5.56 -11.18
CA VAL A 263 8.27 -6.44 -10.70
C VAL A 263 9.55 -6.17 -11.50
N LYS A 264 10.61 -5.83 -10.79
CA LYS A 264 11.97 -5.67 -11.34
C LYS A 264 12.70 -7.00 -11.39
N SER A 265 12.54 -7.84 -10.36
CA SER A 265 13.16 -9.17 -10.30
C SER A 265 12.48 -10.06 -9.27
N THR A 266 12.40 -11.36 -9.54
CA THR A 266 12.01 -12.39 -8.58
C THR A 266 13.03 -13.51 -8.59
N ARG A 267 13.38 -14.03 -7.42
CA ARG A 267 14.24 -15.21 -7.27
C ARG A 267 13.92 -15.96 -5.99
N ALA A 268 14.32 -17.23 -5.90
CA ALA A 268 14.32 -17.97 -4.66
C ALA A 268 15.28 -17.33 -3.63
N ILE A 269 14.94 -17.46 -2.34
CA ILE A 269 15.74 -16.93 -1.23
C ILE A 269 15.86 -17.94 -0.07
N ALA A 270 17.09 -18.23 0.34
CA ALA A 270 17.38 -19.12 1.46
C ALA A 270 17.16 -18.43 2.81
N LEU A 271 16.80 -19.21 3.84
CA LEU A 271 16.51 -18.70 5.19
C LEU A 271 17.65 -17.83 5.77
N ALA A 272 18.90 -18.26 5.61
CA ALA A 272 20.06 -17.51 6.10
C ALA A 272 20.18 -16.11 5.47
N GLU A 273 19.80 -15.98 4.19
CA GLU A 273 19.77 -14.69 3.51
C GLU A 273 18.60 -13.83 4.03
N GLN A 274 17.42 -14.43 4.24
CA GLN A 274 16.28 -13.73 4.84
C GLN A 274 16.63 -13.15 6.21
N THR A 275 17.25 -13.94 7.09
CA THR A 275 17.68 -13.50 8.43
C THR A 275 18.64 -12.32 8.35
N LYS A 276 19.61 -12.37 7.42
CA LYS A 276 20.56 -11.28 7.22
C LYS A 276 19.86 -10.00 6.75
N LEU A 277 18.97 -10.10 5.76
CA LEU A 277 18.25 -8.96 5.20
C LEU A 277 17.27 -8.33 6.19
N LEU A 278 16.63 -9.13 7.04
CA LEU A 278 15.67 -8.66 8.04
C LEU A 278 16.34 -7.99 9.25
N ARG A 279 17.66 -8.13 9.43
CA ARG A 279 18.46 -7.47 10.49
C ARG A 279 17.89 -7.58 11.91
N ALA A 280 17.00 -8.56 12.15
CA ALA A 280 16.25 -8.66 13.40
C ALA A 280 17.17 -8.87 14.60
N GLY A 281 18.20 -9.72 14.45
CA GLY A 281 19.20 -9.94 15.50
C GLY A 281 20.16 -8.77 15.70
N GLU A 282 20.54 -8.08 14.62
CA GLU A 282 21.46 -6.92 14.69
C GLU A 282 20.81 -5.72 15.37
N LEU A 283 19.54 -5.46 15.06
CA LEU A 283 18.79 -4.32 15.61
C LEU A 283 18.00 -4.69 16.88
N GLU A 284 18.11 -5.93 17.36
CA GLU A 284 17.40 -6.43 18.54
C GLU A 284 15.87 -6.25 18.43
N LEU A 285 15.29 -6.71 17.32
CA LEU A 285 13.84 -6.85 17.22
C LEU A 285 13.41 -7.97 18.19
N GLY A 286 12.62 -7.61 19.20
CA GLY A 286 12.17 -8.58 20.21
C GLY A 286 11.45 -9.78 19.59
N ASP A 287 11.77 -10.97 20.11
CA ASP A 287 11.03 -12.19 19.81
C ASP A 287 9.54 -11.97 20.12
N GLU A 288 8.67 -12.64 19.37
CA GLU A 288 7.25 -12.66 19.71
C GLU A 288 7.11 -13.20 21.13
N GLU A 289 6.60 -12.38 22.05
CA GLU A 289 5.86 -12.93 23.18
C GLU A 289 4.75 -13.76 22.55
N LYS A 290 4.96 -15.08 22.43
CA LYS A 290 3.89 -16.03 22.21
C LYS A 290 2.97 -15.93 23.43
N LYS A 291 2.05 -14.97 23.39
CA LYS A 291 0.89 -14.98 24.26
C LYS A 291 0.07 -16.18 23.86
N THR A 292 0.23 -17.26 24.60
CA THR A 292 -0.79 -18.28 24.76
C THR A 292 -1.97 -17.64 25.50
N ASP A 293 -2.66 -16.70 24.85
CA ASP A 293 -3.96 -16.26 25.31
C ASP A 293 -4.98 -17.28 24.81
N GLY A 294 -5.33 -18.20 25.72
CA GLY A 294 -6.43 -19.12 25.53
C GLY A 294 -7.72 -18.35 25.30
N LYS A 295 -8.07 -18.12 24.04
CA LYS A 295 -9.41 -17.74 23.63
C LYS A 295 -9.85 -18.71 22.53
N THR A 296 -10.67 -19.66 22.97
CA THR A 296 -11.30 -20.68 22.15
C THR A 296 -12.29 -20.03 21.19
N GLU A 297 -11.82 -19.63 20.00
CA GLU A 297 -12.70 -19.55 18.84
C GLU A 297 -12.62 -20.91 18.11
N GLY A 298 -13.79 -21.47 17.82
CA GLY A 298 -13.99 -22.86 17.47
C GLY A 298 -13.02 -23.38 16.43
N LYS A 299 -12.17 -24.32 16.86
CA LYS A 299 -11.33 -25.15 16.00
C LYS A 299 -12.26 -26.09 15.22
N THR A 300 -12.77 -25.65 14.07
CA THR A 300 -13.33 -26.59 13.10
C THR A 300 -12.16 -27.38 12.53
N GLU A 301 -12.08 -28.66 12.89
CA GLU A 301 -11.12 -29.62 12.36
C GLU A 301 -11.32 -29.76 10.84
N GLY A 302 -10.62 -28.93 10.09
CA GLY A 302 -10.34 -29.16 8.68
C GLY A 302 -8.89 -29.63 8.58
N THR A 303 -8.69 -30.93 8.44
CA THR A 303 -7.41 -31.54 8.07
C THR A 303 -6.81 -30.77 6.89
N THR A 304 -5.81 -29.95 7.16
CA THR A 304 -5.15 -29.10 6.17
C THR A 304 -4.21 -29.99 5.38
N SER A 305 -4.68 -30.58 4.29
CA SER A 305 -3.80 -31.14 3.27
C SER A 305 -3.31 -30.00 2.37
N SER A 306 -2.46 -29.12 2.89
CA SER A 306 -1.76 -28.13 2.07
C SER A 306 -0.41 -28.70 1.67
N SER A 307 -0.25 -28.98 0.38
CA SER A 307 1.05 -29.12 -0.27
C SER A 307 1.71 -27.74 -0.40
N ALA A 308 1.88 -27.03 0.73
CA ALA A 308 2.49 -25.72 0.76
C ALA A 308 3.97 -25.84 0.40
N SER A 309 4.42 -25.04 -0.56
CA SER A 309 5.85 -24.97 -0.86
C SER A 309 6.58 -24.34 0.34
N ASN A 310 7.51 -25.08 0.95
CA ASN A 310 8.38 -24.52 1.99
C ASN A 310 9.40 -23.52 1.43
N GLU A 311 9.38 -23.28 0.11
CA GLU A 311 10.32 -22.43 -0.60
C GLU A 311 9.86 -20.97 -0.57
N TRP A 312 10.79 -20.07 -0.29
CA TRP A 312 10.55 -18.63 -0.28
C TRP A 312 11.13 -17.97 -1.53
N SER A 313 10.43 -16.96 -2.02
CA SER A 313 10.86 -16.07 -3.07
C SER A 313 11.03 -14.65 -2.54
N ILE A 314 11.98 -13.92 -3.11
CA ILE A 314 12.15 -12.48 -2.91
C ILE A 314 11.85 -11.76 -4.24
N THR A 315 10.89 -10.84 -4.19
CA THR A 315 10.41 -10.07 -5.33
C THR A 315 10.69 -8.59 -5.07
N ALA A 316 11.52 -7.97 -5.91
CA ALA A 316 11.80 -6.55 -5.87
C ALA A 316 10.98 -5.81 -6.93
N PHE A 317 10.40 -4.67 -6.57
CA PHE A 317 9.64 -3.80 -7.45
C PHE A 317 10.46 -2.59 -7.88
N GLU A 318 10.08 -1.96 -9.00
CA GLU A 318 10.65 -0.67 -9.38
C GLU A 318 10.30 0.43 -8.38
N THR A 319 11.11 1.49 -8.33
CA THR A 319 10.88 2.63 -7.42
C THR A 319 9.67 3.45 -7.87
N THR A 320 8.80 3.82 -6.93
CA THR A 320 7.64 4.67 -7.22
C THR A 320 8.06 6.09 -7.62
N PRO A 321 7.21 6.86 -8.33
CA PRO A 321 7.32 8.32 -8.29
C PRO A 321 7.07 8.84 -6.86
N LYS A 322 7.20 10.15 -6.66
CA LYS A 322 6.86 10.76 -5.36
C LYS A 322 5.36 10.61 -5.09
N VAL A 323 5.01 9.81 -4.10
CA VAL A 323 3.63 9.53 -3.68
C VAL A 323 3.47 9.75 -2.18
N SER A 324 2.22 9.96 -1.77
CA SER A 324 1.85 10.04 -0.36
C SER A 324 1.79 8.63 0.24
N SER A 325 2.07 8.50 1.54
CA SER A 325 2.11 7.21 2.24
C SER A 325 0.83 6.38 2.07
N TYR A 326 -0.33 7.02 2.08
CA TYR A 326 -1.63 6.36 2.00
C TYR A 326 -1.92 5.67 0.66
N LEU A 327 -1.15 5.98 -0.40
CA LEU A 327 -1.24 5.34 -1.71
C LEU A 327 -0.23 4.19 -1.88
N VAL A 328 0.70 4.01 -0.93
CA VAL A 328 1.61 2.87 -1.01
C VAL A 328 0.80 1.59 -0.80
N ALA A 329 1.01 0.58 -1.66
CA ALA A 329 0.28 -0.67 -1.54
C ALA A 329 1.13 -1.89 -1.85
N TRP A 330 0.76 -2.99 -1.20
CA TRP A 330 1.19 -4.33 -1.57
C TRP A 330 0.16 -5.38 -1.19
N ALA A 331 0.26 -6.54 -1.84
CA ALA A 331 -0.56 -7.70 -1.54
C ALA A 331 0.22 -8.99 -1.76
N ASN A 332 -0.20 -10.05 -1.07
CA ASN A 332 0.39 -11.38 -1.16
C ASN A 332 -0.72 -12.45 -1.08
N GLY A 333 -0.81 -13.32 -2.09
CA GLY A 333 -1.83 -14.37 -2.11
C GLY A 333 -1.81 -15.23 -3.36
N PRO A 334 -2.71 -16.22 -3.47
CA PRO A 334 -2.78 -17.13 -4.61
C PRO A 334 -3.53 -16.50 -5.79
N PHE A 335 -3.13 -15.28 -6.18
CA PHE A 335 -3.87 -14.52 -7.17
C PHE A 335 -3.71 -15.09 -8.59
N LYS A 336 -4.79 -14.97 -9.37
CA LYS A 336 -4.81 -15.13 -10.83
C LYS A 336 -5.11 -13.78 -11.46
N TYR A 337 -4.78 -13.61 -12.73
CA TYR A 337 -5.14 -12.38 -13.45
C TYR A 337 -5.55 -12.63 -14.89
N LEU A 338 -6.40 -11.72 -15.37
CA LEU A 338 -6.60 -11.45 -16.79
C LEU A 338 -5.80 -10.20 -17.15
N GLU A 339 -5.22 -10.18 -18.35
CA GLU A 339 -4.42 -9.07 -18.84
C GLU A 339 -4.94 -8.58 -20.19
N ALA A 340 -4.97 -7.27 -20.33
CA ALA A 340 -5.02 -6.57 -21.60
C ALA A 340 -4.02 -5.43 -21.56
N SER A 341 -4.15 -4.50 -22.49
CA SER A 341 -3.37 -3.28 -22.51
C SER A 341 -4.16 -2.19 -23.20
N TYR A 342 -3.90 -0.94 -22.84
CA TYR A 342 -4.30 0.17 -23.68
C TYR A 342 -3.05 0.88 -24.24
N THR A 343 -3.21 1.56 -25.36
CA THR A 343 -2.16 2.37 -25.97
C THR A 343 -2.52 3.83 -25.74
N THR A 344 -1.63 4.61 -25.12
CA THR A 344 -1.92 6.03 -24.90
C THR A 344 -2.09 6.77 -26.21
N ILE A 345 -3.11 7.64 -26.25
CA ILE A 345 -3.42 8.48 -27.41
C ILE A 345 -2.37 9.59 -27.62
N LYS A 346 -1.54 9.88 -26.60
CA LYS A 346 -0.54 10.94 -26.64
C LYS A 346 0.82 10.48 -27.16
N THR A 347 1.35 9.37 -26.62
CA THR A 347 2.73 8.93 -26.90
C THR A 347 2.82 7.59 -27.64
N GLY A 348 1.69 6.89 -27.83
CA GLY A 348 1.69 5.54 -28.40
C GLY A 348 2.29 4.47 -27.47
N ARG A 349 2.62 4.80 -26.22
CA ARG A 349 3.11 3.85 -25.22
C ARG A 349 2.02 2.82 -24.86
N LYS A 350 2.39 1.55 -24.79
CA LYS A 350 1.50 0.47 -24.38
C LYS A 350 1.58 0.27 -22.87
N VAL A 351 0.45 0.37 -22.18
CA VAL A 351 0.36 0.17 -20.73
C VAL A 351 -0.41 -1.13 -20.45
N PRO A 352 0.20 -2.14 -19.81
CA PRO A 352 -0.48 -3.35 -19.38
C PRO A 352 -1.53 -3.03 -18.30
N LEU A 353 -2.69 -3.66 -18.45
CA LEU A 353 -3.84 -3.56 -17.56
C LEU A 353 -4.16 -4.95 -17.05
N ARG A 354 -4.16 -5.14 -15.72
CA ARG A 354 -4.50 -6.44 -15.11
C ARG A 354 -5.64 -6.30 -14.13
N ILE A 355 -6.47 -7.33 -14.08
CA ILE A 355 -7.43 -7.57 -13.00
C ILE A 355 -7.00 -8.85 -12.29
N TYR A 356 -6.49 -8.70 -11.08
CA TYR A 356 -6.15 -9.78 -10.18
C TYR A 356 -7.35 -10.15 -9.32
N THR A 357 -7.54 -11.44 -9.11
CA THR A 357 -8.54 -12.00 -8.20
C THR A 357 -7.95 -13.21 -7.48
N THR A 358 -8.62 -13.68 -6.43
CA THR A 358 -8.47 -15.07 -5.98
C THR A 358 -9.02 -16.03 -7.05
N PRO A 359 -8.58 -17.31 -7.09
CA PRO A 359 -8.89 -18.21 -8.21
C PRO A 359 -10.39 -18.39 -8.48
N GLU A 360 -11.22 -18.37 -7.45
CA GLU A 360 -12.67 -18.55 -7.54
C GLU A 360 -13.39 -17.45 -8.32
N TYR A 361 -12.84 -16.23 -8.39
CA TYR A 361 -13.50 -15.09 -9.05
C TYR A 361 -12.92 -14.74 -10.42
N ILE A 362 -11.88 -15.44 -10.88
CA ILE A 362 -11.17 -15.04 -12.12
C ILE A 362 -12.08 -15.03 -13.35
N HIS A 363 -13.06 -15.94 -13.39
CA HIS A 363 -14.03 -16.05 -14.47
C HIS A 363 -14.97 -14.83 -14.57
N GLN A 364 -15.06 -14.00 -13.53
CA GLN A 364 -15.89 -12.80 -13.48
C GLN A 364 -15.12 -11.52 -13.86
N ALA A 365 -13.79 -11.58 -13.97
CA ALA A 365 -12.92 -10.41 -14.11
C ALA A 365 -12.98 -9.74 -15.49
N GLN A 366 -13.52 -10.40 -16.53
CA GLN A 366 -13.46 -9.92 -17.90
C GLN A 366 -14.16 -8.57 -18.10
N LEU A 367 -15.35 -8.38 -17.51
CA LEU A 367 -16.09 -7.13 -17.65
C LEU A 367 -15.29 -5.95 -17.07
N ALA A 368 -14.66 -6.14 -15.91
CA ALA A 368 -13.82 -5.10 -15.29
C ALA A 368 -12.62 -4.76 -16.18
N LEU A 369 -11.99 -5.77 -16.80
CA LEU A 369 -10.87 -5.56 -17.73
C LEU A 369 -11.31 -4.79 -18.98
N ASP A 370 -12.44 -5.17 -19.58
CA ASP A 370 -12.98 -4.51 -20.78
C ASP A 370 -13.35 -3.05 -20.52
N VAL A 371 -13.95 -2.77 -19.36
CA VAL A 371 -14.27 -1.40 -18.93
C VAL A 371 -12.98 -0.60 -18.73
N LYS A 372 -11.97 -1.17 -18.06
CA LYS A 372 -10.68 -0.52 -17.84
C LYS A 372 -10.00 -0.14 -19.16
N VAL A 373 -9.97 -1.04 -20.14
CA VAL A 373 -9.42 -0.77 -21.48
C VAL A 373 -10.13 0.40 -22.17
N LYS A 374 -11.45 0.53 -22.02
CA LYS A 374 -12.24 1.60 -22.63
C LYS A 374 -12.17 2.94 -21.87
N ALA A 375 -12.04 2.89 -20.54
CA ALA A 375 -12.06 4.08 -19.69
C ALA A 375 -10.76 4.89 -19.77
N LEU A 376 -9.60 4.22 -19.84
CA LEU A 376 -8.29 4.89 -19.79
C LEU A 376 -8.10 5.92 -20.93
N PRO A 377 -8.40 5.62 -22.21
CA PRO A 377 -8.34 6.62 -23.28
C PRO A 377 -9.25 7.84 -23.05
N VAL A 378 -10.44 7.63 -22.47
CA VAL A 378 -11.38 8.71 -22.14
C VAL A 378 -10.79 9.61 -21.05
N TYR A 379 -10.16 9.03 -20.02
CA TYR A 379 -9.48 9.84 -19.00
C TYR A 379 -8.30 10.62 -19.57
N GLU A 380 -7.50 10.03 -20.46
CA GLU A 380 -6.40 10.75 -21.10
C GLU A 380 -6.88 11.94 -21.94
N GLU A 381 -8.01 11.78 -22.64
CA GLU A 381 -8.64 12.85 -23.41
C GLU A 381 -9.20 13.95 -22.50
N VAL A 382 -9.95 13.57 -21.46
CA VAL A 382 -10.58 14.52 -20.53
C VAL A 382 -9.56 15.34 -19.74
N PHE A 383 -8.49 14.69 -19.26
CA PHE A 383 -7.48 15.36 -18.43
C PHE A 383 -6.30 15.91 -19.21
N ASP A 384 -6.26 15.67 -20.52
CA ASP A 384 -5.12 16.01 -21.38
C ASP A 384 -3.78 15.50 -20.81
N LEU A 385 -3.80 14.33 -20.14
CA LEU A 385 -2.66 13.73 -19.45
C LEU A 385 -2.61 12.22 -19.67
N GLU A 386 -1.46 11.68 -20.07
CA GLU A 386 -1.29 10.22 -20.17
C GLU A 386 -1.20 9.58 -18.78
N TYR A 387 -1.62 8.31 -18.65
CA TYR A 387 -1.46 7.60 -17.38
C TYR A 387 0.03 7.49 -17.00
N PRO A 388 0.45 7.96 -15.81
CA PRO A 388 1.87 8.20 -15.56
C PRO A 388 2.69 6.95 -15.23
N LEU A 389 2.04 5.82 -14.87
CA LEU A 389 2.75 4.61 -14.43
C LEU A 389 2.92 3.58 -15.57
N PRO A 390 3.89 2.66 -15.45
CA PRO A 390 4.16 1.64 -16.47
C PRO A 390 3.19 0.45 -16.45
N LYS A 391 2.31 0.34 -15.45
CA LYS A 391 1.24 -0.67 -15.36
C LYS A 391 0.05 -0.11 -14.58
N LEU A 392 -1.12 -0.68 -14.76
CA LEU A 392 -2.25 -0.47 -13.86
C LEU A 392 -2.90 -1.81 -13.50
N ASP A 393 -2.77 -2.19 -12.24
CA ASP A 393 -3.35 -3.42 -11.69
C ASP A 393 -4.58 -3.09 -10.86
N THR A 394 -5.54 -4.00 -10.79
CA THR A 394 -6.69 -3.94 -9.88
C THR A 394 -6.76 -5.27 -9.15
N LEU A 395 -6.78 -5.27 -7.83
CA LEU A 395 -7.00 -6.48 -7.03
C LEU A 395 -8.44 -6.49 -6.53
N VAL A 396 -9.20 -7.51 -6.90
CA VAL A 396 -10.52 -7.77 -6.33
C VAL A 396 -10.33 -8.42 -4.97
N ALA A 397 -10.85 -7.77 -3.92
CA ALA A 397 -10.78 -8.23 -2.54
C ALA A 397 -12.18 -8.58 -2.00
N SER A 398 -12.30 -9.72 -1.31
CA SER A 398 -13.54 -10.22 -0.70
C SER A 398 -13.91 -9.45 0.58
N ASP A 399 -12.92 -9.12 1.41
CA ASP A 399 -13.11 -8.39 2.67
C ASP A 399 -12.59 -6.94 2.51
N PHE A 400 -13.40 -6.06 1.89
CA PHE A 400 -13.05 -4.65 1.63
C PHE A 400 -14.23 -3.68 1.84
N ASP A 401 -14.26 -3.00 2.99
CA ASP A 401 -15.42 -2.20 3.44
C ASP A 401 -15.56 -0.87 2.71
N ALA A 402 -14.47 -0.31 2.18
CA ALA A 402 -14.47 1.00 1.54
C ALA A 402 -14.99 0.97 0.08
N GLY A 403 -15.31 -0.21 -0.45
CA GLY A 403 -15.75 -0.40 -1.84
C GLY A 403 -14.59 -0.43 -2.85
N ALA A 404 -13.78 0.63 -2.93
CA ALA A 404 -12.53 0.65 -3.72
C ALA A 404 -11.49 1.62 -3.12
N MET A 405 -10.21 1.45 -3.48
CA MET A 405 -9.11 2.36 -3.12
C MET A 405 -8.12 2.51 -4.30
N GLU A 406 -7.67 3.73 -4.56
CA GLU A 406 -6.93 4.15 -5.77
C GLU A 406 -5.40 4.06 -5.69
N ASN A 407 -4.87 3.10 -4.94
CA ASN A 407 -3.42 2.96 -4.66
C ASN A 407 -2.51 2.92 -5.91
#